data_AF-A0AA37FW97-F1
#
_entry.id   AF-A0AA37FW97-F1
#
_cell.length_a   1.000
_cell.length_b   1.000
_cell.length_c   1.000
_cell.angle_alpha   90.00
_cell.angle_beta   90.00
_cell.angle_gamma   90.00
#
_symmetry.space_group_name_H-M   'P 1'
#
loop_
_entity.id
_entity.type
_entity.pdbx_description
1 polymer ?
#
loop_
_entity_poly.entity_id
_entity_poly.type
_entity_poly.pdbx_seq_one_letter_code
_entity_poly.pdbx_strand_id
1 'polypeptide(L)'
;MNNNEPAKIDIFVSEITRLGESQYVGAVFPVQARLQAPLYGFVEAFTAKAGTSRNKVLNQLIEIGIEEAMKALPPDVAADIRGHAGQVIMDDLKNAKKDEM
;
A
#
# COMPACT_ATOMS: atom_id res chain seq x y z
N MET A 1 21.89 7.56 -1.52
CA MET A 1 20.67 6.75 -1.71
C MET A 1 21.08 5.32 -1.42
N ASN A 2 20.54 4.70 -0.36
CA ASN A 2 20.91 3.34 0.01
C ASN A 2 20.31 2.36 -1.01
N ASN A 3 21.16 1.69 -1.79
CA ASN A 3 20.79 0.66 -2.76
C ASN A 3 20.37 -0.69 -2.11
N ASN A 4 19.95 -0.69 -0.84
CA ASN A 4 19.78 -1.92 -0.05
C ASN A 4 18.36 -2.20 0.42
N GLU A 5 17.38 -1.33 0.13
CA GLU A 5 15.98 -1.67 0.39
C GLU A 5 15.45 -2.49 -0.79
N PRO A 6 14.95 -3.73 -0.55
CA PRO A 6 14.35 -4.53 -1.60
C PRO A 6 13.13 -3.82 -2.17
N ALA A 7 12.92 -3.93 -3.48
CA ALA A 7 11.75 -3.31 -4.10
C ALA A 7 10.48 -3.94 -3.52
N LYS A 8 9.38 -3.19 -3.47
CA LYS A 8 8.13 -3.66 -2.86
C LYS A 8 7.59 -4.91 -3.56
N ILE A 9 7.83 -5.01 -4.86
CA ILE A 9 7.51 -6.19 -5.65
C ILE A 9 8.32 -7.41 -5.20
N ASP A 10 9.59 -7.26 -4.83
CA ASP A 10 10.43 -8.37 -4.38
C ASP A 10 9.94 -8.93 -3.04
N ILE A 11 9.57 -8.03 -2.12
CA ILE A 11 8.96 -8.38 -0.84
C ILE A 11 7.66 -9.16 -1.10
N PHE A 12 6.78 -8.63 -1.95
CA PHE A 12 5.52 -9.30 -2.28
C PHE A 12 5.74 -10.69 -2.91
N VAL A 13 6.68 -10.81 -3.86
CA VAL A 13 7.03 -12.10 -4.47
C VAL A 13 7.56 -13.08 -3.42
N SER A 14 8.40 -12.63 -2.48
CA SER A 14 8.91 -13.47 -1.39
C SER A 14 7.79 -14.06 -0.51
N GLU A 15 6.74 -13.28 -0.26
CA GLU A 15 5.59 -13.74 0.53
C GLU A 15 4.72 -14.73 -0.25
N ILE A 16 4.44 -14.42 -1.52
CA ILE A 16 3.64 -15.30 -2.38
C ILE A 16 4.36 -16.64 -2.62
N THR A 17 5.69 -16.62 -2.66
CA THR A 17 6.52 -17.82 -2.76
C THR A 17 6.78 -18.49 -1.41
N ARG A 18 6.29 -17.92 -0.30
CA ARG A 18 6.48 -18.40 1.09
C ARG A 18 7.95 -18.53 1.49
N LEU A 19 8.79 -17.67 0.94
CA LEU A 19 10.21 -17.56 1.26
C LEU A 19 10.48 -16.54 2.37
N GLY A 20 9.51 -15.71 2.70
CA GLY A 20 9.60 -14.74 3.79
C GLY A 20 8.25 -14.17 4.19
N GLU A 21 8.24 -13.35 5.24
CA GLU A 21 7.09 -12.60 5.72
C GLU A 21 7.49 -11.14 6.02
N SER A 22 6.60 -10.20 5.74
CA SER A 22 6.71 -8.80 6.13
C SER A 22 5.56 -8.39 7.05
N GLN A 23 5.79 -7.34 7.83
CA GLN A 23 4.77 -6.74 8.68
C GLN A 23 4.82 -5.23 8.53
N TYR A 24 3.67 -4.62 8.25
CA TYR A 24 3.54 -3.17 8.31
C TYR A 24 3.43 -2.72 9.78
N VAL A 25 4.21 -1.69 10.14
CA VAL A 25 4.17 -1.03 11.44
C VAL A 25 3.86 0.45 11.22
N GLY A 26 2.66 0.87 11.61
CA GLY A 26 2.23 2.25 11.44
C GLY A 26 0.73 2.44 11.60
N ALA A 27 0.26 3.68 11.41
CA ALA A 27 -1.16 3.99 11.42
C ALA A 27 -1.85 3.42 10.18
N VAL A 28 -3.14 3.10 10.34
CA VAL A 28 -4.02 2.60 9.27
C VAL A 28 -5.32 3.41 9.28
N PHE A 29 -5.84 3.70 8.09
CA PHE A 29 -7.14 4.35 7.90
C PHE A 29 -8.10 3.34 7.25
N PRO A 30 -9.31 3.13 7.79
CA PRO A 30 -10.27 2.21 7.20
C PRO A 30 -10.83 2.82 5.90
N VAL A 31 -10.82 2.03 4.82
CA VAL A 31 -11.36 2.47 3.51
C VAL A 31 -12.34 1.42 2.98
N GLN A 32 -13.52 1.85 2.53
CA GLN A 32 -14.47 0.97 1.87
C GLN A 32 -14.19 0.96 0.35
N ALA A 33 -13.73 -0.19 -0.17
CA ALA A 33 -13.46 -0.36 -1.59
C ALA A 33 -14.32 -1.49 -2.19
N ARG A 34 -14.79 -1.27 -3.42
CA ARG A 34 -15.39 -2.32 -4.26
C ARG A 34 -14.42 -2.63 -5.40
N LEU A 35 -14.04 -3.90 -5.51
CA LEU A 35 -13.15 -4.36 -6.57
C LEU A 35 -13.95 -4.87 -7.76
N GLN A 36 -13.43 -4.65 -8.96
CA GLN A 36 -13.92 -5.36 -10.15
C GLN A 36 -13.67 -6.86 -9.96
N ALA A 37 -14.59 -7.69 -10.46
CA ALA A 37 -14.56 -9.14 -10.24
C ALA A 37 -13.21 -9.80 -10.60
N PRO A 38 -12.52 -9.44 -11.70
CA PRO A 38 -11.20 -10.00 -12.00
C PRO A 38 -10.14 -9.64 -10.93
N LEU A 39 -10.11 -8.39 -10.48
CA LEU A 39 -9.19 -7.93 -9.44
C LEU A 39 -9.46 -8.65 -8.12
N TYR A 40 -10.73 -8.81 -7.77
CA TYR A 40 -11.14 -9.56 -6.61
C TYR A 40 -10.63 -11.01 -6.66
N GLY A 41 -10.80 -11.69 -7.79
CA GLY A 41 -10.32 -13.08 -7.97
C GLY A 41 -8.81 -13.21 -7.76
N PHE A 42 -8.01 -12.29 -8.30
CA PHE A 42 -6.56 -12.30 -8.08
C PHE A 42 -6.19 -12.03 -6.62
N VAL A 43 -6.84 -11.06 -5.98
CA VAL A 43 -6.58 -10.73 -4.56
C VAL A 43 -6.85 -11.95 -3.67
N GLU A 44 -7.96 -12.66 -3.88
CA GLU A 44 -8.27 -13.87 -3.11
C GLU A 44 -7.28 -15.00 -3.40
N ALA A 45 -6.86 -15.19 -4.66
CA ALA A 45 -5.85 -16.18 -5.02
C ALA A 45 -4.48 -15.89 -4.37
N PHE A 46 -4.04 -14.64 -4.38
CA PHE A 46 -2.81 -14.21 -3.71
C PHE A 46 -2.90 -14.37 -2.20
N THR A 47 -4.05 -14.01 -1.60
CA THR A 47 -4.32 -14.19 -0.17
C THR A 47 -4.18 -15.65 0.24
N ALA A 48 -4.81 -16.57 -0.52
CA ALA A 48 -4.70 -18.01 -0.27
C ALA A 48 -3.27 -18.53 -0.45
N LYS A 49 -2.56 -18.03 -1.47
CA LYS A 49 -1.18 -18.46 -1.76
C LYS A 49 -0.19 -18.00 -0.68
N ALA A 50 -0.22 -16.72 -0.31
CA ALA A 50 0.63 -16.13 0.73
C ALA A 50 0.27 -16.62 2.14
N GLY A 51 -0.98 -17.06 2.37
CA GLY A 51 -1.42 -17.48 3.71
C GLY A 51 -1.53 -16.31 4.69
N THR A 52 -1.86 -15.12 4.19
CA THR A 52 -1.99 -13.89 4.99
C THR A 52 -3.37 -13.26 4.83
N SER A 53 -3.61 -12.10 5.44
CA SER A 53 -4.89 -11.41 5.35
C SER A 53 -5.08 -10.73 3.99
N ARG A 54 -6.34 -10.69 3.52
CA ARG A 54 -6.72 -9.93 2.32
C ARG A 54 -6.31 -8.46 2.39
N ASN A 55 -6.43 -7.85 3.58
CA ASN A 55 -6.07 -6.45 3.79
C ASN A 55 -4.57 -6.22 3.56
N LYS A 56 -3.72 -7.14 4.02
CA LYS A 56 -2.27 -7.07 3.80
C LYS A 56 -1.93 -7.18 2.31
N VAL A 57 -2.49 -8.17 1.61
CA VAL A 57 -2.30 -8.34 0.16
C VAL A 57 -2.74 -7.10 -0.60
N LEU A 58 -3.90 -6.53 -0.27
CA LEU A 58 -4.38 -5.31 -0.89
C LEU A 58 -3.44 -4.13 -0.66
N ASN A 59 -2.98 -3.92 0.57
CA ASN A 59 -2.03 -2.85 0.87
C ASN A 59 -0.74 -3.02 0.08
N GLN A 60 -0.16 -4.22 0.01
CA GLN A 60 1.07 -4.46 -0.76
C GLN A 60 0.88 -4.20 -2.27
N LEU A 61 -0.22 -4.67 -2.85
CA LEU A 61 -0.52 -4.43 -4.27
C LEU A 61 -0.75 -2.94 -4.56
N ILE A 62 -1.46 -2.23 -3.69
CA ILE A 62 -1.63 -0.77 -3.80
C ILE A 62 -0.29 -0.07 -3.67
N GLU A 63 0.56 -0.50 -2.74
CA GLU A 63 1.86 0.10 -2.50
C GLU A 63 2.80 -0.05 -3.70
N ILE A 64 2.81 -1.24 -4.32
CA ILE A 64 3.52 -1.50 -5.58
C ILE A 64 2.94 -0.65 -6.71
N GLY A 65 1.61 -0.61 -6.86
CA GLY A 65 0.95 0.19 -7.89
C GLY A 65 1.25 1.69 -7.77
N ILE A 66 1.26 2.23 -6.55
CA ILE A 66 1.65 3.61 -6.28
C ILE A 66 3.12 3.82 -6.61
N GLU A 67 4.02 2.92 -6.19
CA GLU A 67 5.45 3.04 -6.49
C GLU A 67 5.70 3.12 -8.00
N GLU A 68 5.13 2.21 -8.79
CA GLU A 68 5.29 2.17 -10.24
C GLU A 68 4.63 3.38 -10.93
N ALA A 69 3.45 3.80 -10.47
CA ALA A 69 2.82 5.02 -10.96
C ALA A 69 3.70 6.26 -10.70
N MET A 70 4.26 6.39 -9.50
CA MET A 70 5.10 7.52 -9.13
C MET A 70 6.43 7.55 -9.89
N LYS A 71 6.99 6.39 -10.25
CA LYS A 71 8.19 6.29 -11.12
C LYS A 71 7.90 6.71 -12.56
N ALA A 72 6.68 6.47 -13.04
CA ALA A 72 6.28 6.80 -14.42
C ALA A 72 5.88 8.27 -14.62
N LEU A 73 5.61 9.01 -13.53
CA LEU A 73 5.19 10.40 -13.60
C LEU A 73 6.37 11.37 -13.82
N PRO A 74 6.11 12.55 -14.43
CA PRO A 74 7.07 13.66 -14.42
C PRO A 74 7.50 14.05 -12.99
N PRO A 75 8.77 14.41 -12.75
CA PRO A 75 9.27 14.67 -11.39
C PRO A 75 8.52 15.76 -10.62
N ASP A 76 8.09 16.81 -11.31
CA ASP A 76 7.32 17.92 -10.74
C ASP A 76 5.92 17.47 -10.29
N VAL A 77 5.22 16.69 -11.13
CA VAL A 77 3.91 16.11 -10.81
C VAL A 77 4.03 15.10 -9.65
N ALA A 78 5.07 14.26 -9.67
CA ALA A 78 5.33 13.31 -8.60
C ALA A 78 5.65 14.02 -7.27
N ALA A 79 6.38 15.13 -7.30
CA ALA A 79 6.67 15.91 -6.10
C ALA A 79 5.41 16.55 -5.52
N ASP A 80 4.54 17.10 -6.38
CA ASP A 80 3.28 17.70 -5.98
C ASP A 80 2.32 16.70 -5.30
N ILE A 81 2.18 15.50 -5.87
CA ILE A 81 1.34 14.43 -5.28
C ILE A 81 1.88 14.00 -3.91
N ARG A 82 3.21 13.89 -3.74
CA ARG A 82 3.81 13.55 -2.44
C ARG A 82 3.50 14.62 -1.39
N GLY A 83 3.57 15.90 -1.78
CA GLY A 83 3.24 17.02 -0.90
C GLY A 83 1.78 16.94 -0.41
N HIS A 84 0.84 16.75 -1.35
CA HIS A 84 -0.58 16.64 -1.02
C HIS A 84 -0.92 15.41 -0.17
N ALA A 85 -0.31 14.26 -0.45
CA ALA A 85 -0.55 13.04 0.34
C ALA A 85 -0.22 13.23 1.83
N GLY A 86 0.87 13.95 2.14
CA GLY A 86 1.23 14.28 3.52
C GLY A 86 0.21 15.19 4.21
N GLN A 87 -0.37 16.15 3.48
CA GLN A 87 -1.40 17.04 4.00
C GLN A 87 -2.69 16.28 4.34
N VAL A 88 -3.14 15.37 3.45
CA VAL A 88 -4.33 14.53 3.68
C VAL A 88 -4.21 13.77 5.01
N ILE A 89 -3.06 13.12 5.25
CA ILE A 89 -2.83 12.38 6.50
C ILE A 89 -2.89 13.32 7.72
N MET A 90 -2.26 14.50 7.64
CA MET A 90 -2.26 15.45 8.76
C MET A 90 -3.67 15.96 9.07
N ASP A 91 -4.48 16.21 8.06
CA ASP A 91 -5.83 16.73 8.24
C ASP A 91 -6.76 15.67 8.84
N ASP A 92 -6.68 14.42 8.37
CA ASP A 92 -7.44 13.31 8.95
C ASP A 92 -7.05 13.06 10.42
N LEU A 93 -5.76 13.11 10.75
CA LEU A 93 -5.29 12.97 12.14
C LEU A 93 -5.75 14.11 13.05
N LYS A 94 -5.85 15.35 12.52
CA LYS A 94 -6.39 16.49 13.28
C LYS A 94 -7.89 16.35 13.52
N ASN A 95 -8.64 15.85 12.54
CA ASN A 95 -10.08 15.67 12.64
C ASN A 95 -10.42 14.55 13.62
N ALA A 96 -9.72 13.41 13.56
CA ALA A 96 -9.90 12.32 14.50
C ALA A 96 -9.70 12.76 15.98
N LYS A 97 -8.72 13.64 16.25
CA LYS A 97 -8.49 14.19 17.59
C LYS A 97 -9.59 15.14 18.08
N LYS A 98 -10.33 15.79 17.18
CA LYS A 98 -11.45 16.67 17.56
C LYS A 98 -12.70 15.89 17.92
N ASP A 99 -12.92 14.74 17.29
CA ASP A 99 -14.09 13.89 17.55
C ASP A 99 -13.97 13.11 18.88
N GLU A 100 -12.76 13.03 19.45
CA GLU A 100 -12.49 12.45 20.77
C GLU A 100 -12.63 13.46 21.94
N MET A 101 -12.92 14.74 21.67
CA MET A 101 -13.11 15.83 22.65
C MET A 101 -14.58 16.21 22.82
#